data_AF-A0A447JLX7-F1
#
_entry.id   AF-A0A447JLX7-F1
#
_cell.length_a   1.000
_cell.length_b   1.000
_cell.length_c   1.000
_cell.angle_alpha   90.00
_cell.angle_beta   90.00
_cell.angle_gamma   90.00
#
_symmetry.space_group_name_H-M   'P 1'
#
loop_
_entity.id
_entity.type
_entity.pdbx_description
1 polymer ?
#
loop_
_entity_poly.entity_id
_entity_poly.type
_entity_poly.pdbx_seq_one_letter_code
_entity_poly.pdbx_strand_id
1 'polypeptide(L)' 'MMTFSNAQTEDSQLFLYKRRYTPVEGHAPWLVSGNASQLERIHYEGMEDVILLDFLPKELGFDMNMPYSVFRTGRQPRLY' A
#
# COMPACT_ATOMS: atom_id res chain seq x y z
N MET A 1 10.06 17.41 -6.72
CA MET A 1 10.95 16.24 -6.91
C MET A 1 11.02 15.51 -5.59
N MET A 2 10.82 14.19 -5.56
CA MET A 2 10.96 13.41 -4.33
C MET A 2 12.38 12.83 -4.27
N THR A 3 13.04 12.97 -3.12
CA THR A 3 14.43 12.55 -2.91
C THR A 3 14.54 11.76 -1.62
N PHE A 4 15.46 10.80 -1.57
CA PHE A 4 15.71 9.94 -0.42
C PHE A 4 17.22 9.80 -0.23
N SER A 5 17.66 9.64 1.02
CA SER A 5 19.04 9.30 1.39
C SER A 5 19.02 8.17 2.41
N ASN A 6 19.99 7.27 2.35
CA ASN A 6 20.14 6.24 3.38
C ASN A 6 20.41 6.91 4.74
N ALA A 7 19.64 6.54 5.77
CA ALA A 7 19.71 7.14 7.10
C ALA A 7 20.66 6.38 8.06
N GLN A 8 21.24 5.27 7.59
CA GLN A 8 22.12 4.40 8.35
C GLN A 8 23.37 4.02 7.53
N THR A 9 24.35 3.43 8.19
CA THR A 9 25.63 3.02 7.57
C THR A 9 25.45 1.74 6.76
N GLU A 10 24.59 0.84 7.24
CA GLU A 10 24.29 -0.43 6.60
C GLU A 10 23.41 -0.24 5.37
N ASP A 11 23.39 -1.25 4.51
CA ASP A 11 22.55 -1.25 3.32
C ASP A 11 21.06 -1.16 3.69
N SER A 12 20.35 -0.25 3.00
CA SER A 12 18.89 -0.14 3.05
C SER A 12 18.30 -0.67 1.74
N GLN A 13 17.25 -1.49 1.84
CA GLN A 13 16.51 -1.97 0.68
C GLN A 13 15.23 -1.15 0.50
N LEU A 14 14.98 -0.70 -0.73
CA LEU A 14 13.83 0.13 -1.10
C LEU A 14 13.07 -0.50 -2.27
N PHE A 15 11.75 -0.43 -2.21
CA PHE A 15 10.87 -0.70 -3.34
C PHE A 15 10.34 0.63 -3.88
N LEU A 16 10.68 0.96 -5.13
CA LEU A 16 10.24 2.18 -5.80
C LEU A 16 9.28 1.84 -6.93
N TYR A 17 8.19 2.57 -7.00
CA TYR A 17 7.19 2.43 -8.05
C TYR A 17 6.77 3.81 -8.56
N LYS A 18 6.56 3.94 -9.88
CA LYS A 18 6.07 5.16 -10.53
C LYS A 18 5.06 4.81 -11.62
N ARG A 19 3.95 5.55 -11.65
CA ARG A 19 2.98 5.58 -12.75
C ARG A 19 2.76 7.02 -13.21
N ARG A 20 2.31 7.19 -14.46
CA ARG A 20 1.73 8.46 -14.91
C ARG A 20 0.37 8.63 -14.23
N TYR A 21 0.17 9.76 -13.55
CA TYR A 21 -1.10 10.10 -12.91
C TYR A 21 -2.19 10.35 -13.98
N THR A 22 -3.36 9.75 -13.77
CA THR A 22 -4.57 9.97 -14.55
C THR A 22 -5.53 10.86 -13.74
N PRO A 23 -5.69 12.14 -14.10
CA PRO A 23 -6.52 13.08 -13.33
C PRO A 23 -8.01 12.79 -13.48
N VAL A 24 -8.76 13.13 -12.44
CA VAL A 24 -10.24 13.19 -12.43
C VAL A 24 -10.65 14.60 -12.02
N GLU A 25 -11.61 15.20 -12.73
CA GLU A 25 -12.07 16.56 -12.47
C GLU A 25 -12.56 16.74 -11.03
N GLY A 26 -12.13 17.82 -10.37
CA GLY A 26 -12.49 18.11 -8.98
C GLY A 26 -11.70 17.31 -7.93
N HIS A 27 -10.79 16.42 -8.33
CA HIS A 27 -10.01 15.59 -7.42
C HIS A 27 -8.50 15.71 -7.68
N ALA A 28 -7.70 15.56 -6.62
CA ALA A 28 -6.26 15.50 -6.69
C ALA A 28 -5.70 14.63 -5.56
N PRO A 29 -4.60 13.89 -5.78
CA PRO A 29 -3.92 13.19 -4.71
C PRO A 29 -3.11 14.18 -3.88
N TRP A 30 -2.70 13.73 -2.69
CA TRP A 30 -1.77 14.47 -1.83
C TRP A 30 -0.62 13.55 -1.38
N LEU A 31 0.39 14.13 -0.72
CA LEU A 31 1.50 13.37 -0.17
C LEU A 31 1.02 12.49 0.98
N VAL A 32 1.22 11.18 0.85
CA VAL A 32 0.95 10.19 1.90
C VAL A 32 2.29 9.62 2.38
N SER A 33 2.51 9.63 3.69
CA SER A 33 3.69 9.03 4.34
C SER A 33 3.28 8.41 5.66
N GLY A 34 3.80 7.21 5.96
CA GLY A 34 3.45 6.45 7.16
C GLY A 34 4.21 5.13 7.24
N ASN A 35 3.87 4.33 8.24
CA ASN A 35 4.45 3.00 8.45
C ASN A 35 3.36 1.92 8.38
N ALA A 36 3.63 0.80 7.71
CA ALA A 36 2.65 -0.29 7.55
C ALA A 36 2.14 -0.87 8.88
N SER A 37 2.92 -0.79 9.96
CA SER A 37 2.50 -1.25 11.30
C SER A 37 1.36 -0.44 11.92
N GLN A 38 1.10 0.76 11.39
CA GLN A 38 0.06 1.68 11.87
C GLN A 38 -1.21 1.63 10.99
N LEU A 39 -1.19 0.86 9.90
CA LEU A 39 -2.34 0.71 9.02
C LEU A 39 -3.41 -0.20 9.63
N GLU A 40 -4.66 0.06 9.29
CA GLU A 40 -5.79 -0.80 9.63
C GLU A 40 -5.61 -2.18 8.98
N ARG A 41 -5.87 -3.23 9.76
CA ARG A 41 -5.86 -4.62 9.29
C ARG A 41 -7.26 -5.00 8.84
N ILE A 42 -7.45 -5.12 7.52
CA ILE A 42 -8.73 -5.44 6.92
C ILE A 42 -8.78 -6.94 6.62
N HIS A 43 -9.85 -7.62 7.02
CA HIS A 43 -10.08 -9.02 6.65
C HIS A 43 -10.54 -9.12 5.20
N TYR A 44 -9.73 -9.77 4.36
CA TYR A 44 -10.04 -9.90 2.94
C TYR A 44 -11.28 -10.76 2.74
N GLU A 45 -12.37 -10.20 2.21
CA GLU A 45 -13.65 -10.90 1.98
C GLU A 45 -14.17 -11.66 3.23
N GLY A 46 -13.88 -11.16 4.44
CA GLY A 46 -14.25 -11.83 5.69
C GLY A 46 -13.37 -13.04 6.06
N MET A 47 -12.30 -13.31 5.31
CA MET A 47 -11.33 -14.34 5.63
C MET A 47 -10.45 -13.89 6.82
N GLU A 48 -10.59 -14.56 7.96
CA GLU A 48 -9.81 -14.24 9.16
C GLU A 48 -8.30 -14.43 8.97
N ASP A 49 -7.90 -15.29 8.02
CA ASP A 49 -6.51 -15.67 7.79
C ASP A 49 -5.78 -14.83 6.73
N VAL A 50 -6.49 -13.88 6.11
CA VAL A 50 -5.95 -13.01 5.07
C VAL A 50 -6.15 -11.56 5.49
N ILE A 51 -5.05 -10.90 5.81
CA ILE A 51 -5.04 -9.49 6.19
C ILE A 51 -4.64 -8.66 4.99
N LEU A 52 -5.46 -7.68 4.64
CA LEU A 52 -5.20 -6.65 3.64
C LEU A 52 -4.83 -5.34 4.34
N LEU A 53 -3.76 -4.69 3.87
CA LEU A 53 -3.37 -3.35 4.26
C LEU A 53 -3.45 -2.42 3.05
N ASP A 54 -4.21 -1.34 3.17
CA ASP A 54 -4.29 -0.29 2.15
C ASP A 54 -3.30 0.84 2.46
N PHE A 55 -2.33 1.07 1.56
CA PHE A 55 -1.28 2.07 1.76
C PHE A 55 -1.72 3.49 1.37
N LEU A 56 -2.73 3.62 0.50
CA LEU A 56 -3.26 4.89 0.04
C LEU A 56 -4.76 5.03 0.38
N PRO A 57 -5.25 6.27 0.55
CA PRO A 57 -6.69 6.54 0.67
C PRO A 57 -7.48 6.02 -0.53
N LYS A 58 -8.75 5.66 -0.30
CA LYS A 58 -9.67 5.12 -1.33
C LYS A 58 -10.45 6.20 -2.07
N GLU A 59 -10.02 7.46 -1.97
CA GLU A 59 -10.67 8.60 -2.60
C GLU A 59 -10.32 8.72 -4.09
N LEU A 60 -11.22 9.29 -4.90
CA LEU A 60 -11.05 9.43 -6.35
C LEU A 60 -9.83 10.26 -6.77
N GLY A 61 -9.24 11.04 -5.86
CA GLY A 61 -7.99 11.74 -6.09
C GLY A 61 -6.81 10.80 -6.32
N PHE A 62 -6.85 9.59 -5.75
CA PHE A 62 -5.85 8.55 -5.95
C PHE A 62 -6.32 7.61 -7.07
N ASP A 63 -5.61 7.65 -8.19
CA ASP A 63 -5.88 6.82 -9.36
C ASP A 63 -5.30 5.39 -9.21
N MET A 64 -4.74 5.08 -8.04
CA MET A 64 -4.14 3.81 -7.70
C MET A 64 -4.06 3.56 -6.20
N ASN A 65 -3.83 2.30 -5.85
CA ASN A 65 -3.49 1.87 -4.50
C ASN A 65 -2.35 0.83 -4.56
N MET A 66 -1.71 0.57 -3.43
CA MET A 66 -0.68 -0.46 -3.26
C MET A 66 -1.05 -1.35 -2.08
N PRO A 67 -2.02 -2.27 -2.24
CA PRO A 67 -2.39 -3.15 -1.16
C PRO A 67 -1.27 -4.17 -0.87
N TYR A 68 -1.07 -4.47 0.42
CA TYR A 68 -0.22 -5.57 0.85
C TYR A 68 -1.07 -6.63 1.56
N SER A 69 -0.85 -7.90 1.21
CA SER A 69 -1.57 -9.02 1.80
C SER A 69 -0.66 -9.89 2.65
N VAL A 70 -1.11 -10.20 3.87
CA VAL A 70 -0.46 -11.13 4.79
C VAL A 70 -1.31 -12.38 4.90
N PHE A 71 -0.68 -13.54 4.65
CA PHE A 71 -1.31 -14.85 4.75
C PHE A 71 -0.78 -15.59 5.98
N ARG A 72 -1.67 -16.19 6.76
CA ARG A 72 -1.24 -17.13 7.80
C ARG A 72 -0.76 -18.44 7.16
N THR A 73 0.41 -18.92 7.59
CA THR A 73 1.06 -20.14 7.08
C THR A 73 0.11 -21.34 7.09
N GLY A 74 0.08 -22.09 5.98
CA GLY A 74 -0.69 -23.34 5.84
C GLY A 74 -2.08 -23.19 5.22
N ARG A 75 -2.54 -21.98 4.93
CA ARG A 75 -3.79 -21.72 4.20
C ARG A 75 -3.51 -20.87 2.98
N GLN A 76 -3.50 -21.49 1.80
CA GLN A 76 -3.62 -20.75 0.56
C GLN A 76 -5.10 -20.38 0.38
N PRO A 77 -5.45 -19.10 0.17
CA PRO A 77 -6.79 -18.75 -0.26
C PRO A 77 -7.02 -19.46 -1.60
N ARG A 78 -8.03 -20.32 -1.67
CA ARG A 78 -8.53 -20.74 -2.97
C ARG A 78 -9.22 -19.52 -3.55
N LEU A 79 -8.56 -18.87 -4.49
CA LEU A 79 -9.23 -17.97 -5.42
C LEU A 79 -10.16 -18.89 -6.22
N TYR A 80 -11.46 -18.82 -5.92
CA TYR A 80 -12.49 -19.51 -6.69
C TYR A 80 -12.67 -18.83 -8.05
#